data_AF-A0A3C0PD51-F1
#
_entry.id   AF-A0A3C0PD51-F1
#
_cell.length_a   1.000
_cell.length_b   1.000
_cell.length_c   1.000
_cell.angle_alpha   90.00
_cell.angle_beta   90.00
_cell.angle_gamma   90.00
#
_symmetry.space_group_name_H-M   'P 1'
#
loop_
_entity.id
_entity.type
_entity.pdbx_description
1 polymer ?
#
loop_
_entity_poly.entity_id
_entity_poly.type
_entity_poly.pdbx_seq_one_letter_code
_entity_poly.pdbx_strand_id
1 'polypeptide(L)'
;MKSARRSNQYLNPQFTFIICVILFFPHISQARQTSSYVFDATALLKYHNIDRGDLALFIFSLEGIVNRTGPQLLVSCKEGFWAHGWPKAEEKWIEYCTEKKGMRFTRLNSLDELLDTFKQDIKGLVIYDEHSDRSSTRLVAVTLAGLENLLPVSSRLANLPSIRAFPVKYDFRHRWENGDYLEPYRWALKELMPRCNKSIACNVPVPFYCNWIDYPVMKKAFCCCLNFHEIFEKEGRIYRREKTDYRMTKTWEINRENSQVMFDKTPVDLYATRNELGIGRQLFKQLKPPAFIFGLGNPSETQYVEEMSAYGHSYICSQFANLSFFSQIPVASNSFKQKFHPAPSRKLKKKFYCAFITSDGDAPKISQTFFAGHWFDPARGSVPITWGINPVFTEWFPVFFEYYYATATAQDYFMCAPNGVGAPHIERLPNLAQFARLSARLCAKADLHFIDLQTGYPESVTPYAKNAPGIQGFTNCLPYFLDSCVRFINGNQPWATYSPLWYWKKNSPEELKADIENALYGKKPPFFLLIYPDFPAGNVGANWKNPDLPRRIPTLWKNTVDMLDTSLYEAVTVDALFDLIKQAALIKTSAQPHIP
;
A
#
# COMPACT_ATOMS: atom_id res chain seq x y z
N MET A 1 2.16 -69.00 55.76
CA MET A 1 1.36 -69.37 56.95
C MET A 1 0.42 -68.21 57.27
N LYS A 2 -0.89 -68.52 57.37
CA LYS A 2 -1.95 -67.92 58.21
C LYS A 2 -1.88 -66.40 58.51
N SER A 3 -2.81 -65.59 57.96
CA SER A 3 -4.07 -65.13 58.60
C SER A 3 -3.88 -64.12 59.74
N ALA A 4 -4.74 -63.15 60.07
CA ALA A 4 -5.90 -62.48 59.49
C ALA A 4 -6.37 -61.43 60.53
N ARG A 5 -7.05 -60.37 60.07
CA ARG A 5 -8.18 -59.63 60.73
C ARG A 5 -7.89 -58.98 62.10
N ARG A 6 -8.07 -57.66 62.35
CA ARG A 6 -9.15 -56.66 62.11
C ARG A 6 -9.61 -56.17 63.50
N SER A 7 -9.70 -54.84 63.65
CA SER A 7 -10.86 -54.04 64.09
C SER A 7 -10.41 -52.88 65.01
N ASN A 8 -10.58 -51.64 64.55
CA ASN A 8 -11.64 -50.67 64.94
C ASN A 8 -11.20 -49.85 66.19
N GLN A 9 -11.38 -48.53 66.32
CA GLN A 9 -11.97 -47.45 65.53
C GLN A 9 -11.80 -46.15 66.38
N TYR A 10 -11.89 -44.96 65.75
CA TYR A 10 -12.13 -43.61 66.35
C TYR A 10 -10.96 -42.80 66.95
N LEU A 11 -10.45 -41.81 66.21
CA LEU A 11 -10.82 -40.37 66.28
C LEU A 11 -9.69 -39.50 65.69
N ASN A 12 -10.00 -38.78 64.60
CA ASN A 12 -9.25 -37.67 63.98
C ASN A 12 -9.99 -36.36 64.39
N PRO A 13 -9.54 -35.10 64.13
CA PRO A 13 -8.31 -34.66 63.46
C PRO A 13 -7.66 -33.37 64.03
N GLN A 14 -6.34 -33.19 63.87
CA GLN A 14 -5.73 -31.86 63.64
C GLN A 14 -4.38 -32.04 62.93
N PHE A 15 -4.39 -32.04 61.59
CA PHE A 15 -3.19 -31.76 60.81
C PHE A 15 -3.56 -30.90 59.61
N THR A 16 -3.05 -29.67 59.66
CA THR A 16 -3.18 -28.60 58.67
C THR A 16 -2.58 -29.03 57.34
N PHE A 17 -3.42 -29.27 56.33
CA PHE A 17 -2.99 -29.36 54.94
C PHE A 17 -3.23 -28.00 54.28
N ILE A 18 -2.15 -27.32 53.92
CA ILE A 18 -2.18 -26.11 53.09
C ILE A 18 -2.57 -26.55 51.68
N ILE A 19 -3.82 -26.27 51.29
CA ILE A 19 -4.27 -26.36 49.90
C ILE A 19 -3.87 -25.06 49.21
N CYS A 20 -2.82 -25.09 48.39
CA CYS A 20 -2.54 -24.04 47.41
C CYS A 20 -3.60 -24.09 46.31
N VAL A 21 -4.68 -23.33 46.46
CA VAL A 21 -5.59 -23.00 45.36
C VAL A 21 -4.84 -22.05 44.43
N ILE A 22 -4.30 -22.57 43.33
CA ILE A 22 -3.85 -21.74 42.22
C ILE A 22 -5.12 -21.21 41.54
N LEU A 23 -5.56 -20.03 41.97
CA LEU A 23 -6.53 -19.23 41.22
C LEU A 23 -5.85 -18.79 39.92
N PHE A 24 -6.22 -19.44 38.81
CA PHE A 24 -6.00 -18.91 37.47
C PHE A 24 -6.83 -17.63 37.32
N PHE A 25 -6.30 -16.52 37.82
CA PHE A 25 -6.70 -15.22 37.30
C PHE A 25 -6.15 -15.15 35.87
N PRO A 26 -6.98 -14.86 34.85
CA PRO A 26 -6.40 -14.42 33.59
C PRO A 26 -5.58 -13.18 33.93
N HIS A 27 -4.27 -13.24 33.72
CA HIS A 27 -3.45 -12.04 33.68
C HIS A 27 -4.03 -11.18 32.56
N ILE A 28 -4.93 -10.27 32.91
CA ILE A 28 -5.14 -9.06 32.16
C ILE A 28 -3.78 -8.38 32.23
N SER A 29 -2.97 -8.60 31.20
CA SER A 29 -1.83 -7.76 30.89
C SER A 29 -2.35 -6.34 30.96
N GLN A 30 -1.97 -5.60 32.01
CA GLN A 30 -2.13 -4.15 32.03
C GLN A 30 -1.36 -3.68 30.80
N ALA A 31 -2.09 -3.35 29.72
CA ALA A 31 -1.50 -2.82 28.52
C ALA A 31 -0.62 -1.64 28.95
N ARG A 32 0.69 -1.76 28.70
CA ARG A 32 1.65 -0.70 29.01
C ARG A 32 1.14 0.53 28.27
N GLN A 33 0.70 1.53 29.02
CA GLN A 33 0.06 2.71 28.46
C GLN A 33 1.10 3.47 27.64
N THR A 34 0.98 3.42 26.32
CA THR A 34 1.88 4.14 25.41
C THR A 34 1.34 5.56 25.24
N SER A 35 2.15 6.55 25.62
CA SER A 35 1.89 7.96 25.32
C SER A 35 2.44 8.30 23.94
N SER A 36 1.59 8.89 23.10
CA SER A 36 1.90 9.34 21.75
C SER A 36 1.56 10.83 21.63
N TYR A 37 2.16 11.51 20.67
CA TYR A 37 1.92 12.91 20.36
C TYR A 37 1.22 13.05 19.02
N VAL A 38 0.31 14.01 18.92
CA VAL A 38 -0.30 14.46 17.66
C VAL A 38 0.16 15.87 17.40
N PHE A 39 0.88 16.08 16.30
CA PHE A 39 1.28 17.42 15.87
C PHE A 39 0.35 17.92 14.77
N ASP A 40 -0.25 19.09 14.97
CA ASP A 40 -1.09 19.73 13.96
C ASP A 40 -0.24 20.45 12.92
N ALA A 41 -0.13 19.88 11.70
CA ALA A 41 0.73 20.44 10.65
C ALA A 41 0.30 21.84 10.20
N THR A 42 -0.95 22.25 10.47
CA THR A 42 -1.42 23.62 10.20
C THR A 42 -0.62 24.67 10.98
N ALA A 43 -0.02 24.31 12.11
CA ALA A 43 0.87 25.19 12.88
C ALA A 43 2.10 25.65 12.08
N LEU A 44 2.48 24.92 11.03
CA LEU A 44 3.58 25.28 10.13
C LEU A 44 3.13 26.21 8.99
N LEU A 45 1.83 26.32 8.70
CA LEU A 45 1.31 27.12 7.59
C LEU A 45 1.51 28.63 7.78
N LYS A 46 1.80 29.09 9.01
CA LYS A 46 2.14 30.49 9.31
C LYS A 46 3.48 30.93 8.68
N TYR A 47 4.36 30.00 8.31
CA TYR A 47 5.64 30.28 7.68
C TYR A 47 5.47 30.42 6.15
N HIS A 48 4.70 31.42 5.73
CA HIS A 48 4.27 31.61 4.33
C HIS A 48 5.41 31.77 3.31
N ASN A 49 6.61 32.12 3.76
CA ASN A 49 7.81 32.28 2.93
C ASN A 49 8.60 30.97 2.70
N ILE A 50 8.15 29.85 3.28
CA ILE A 50 8.77 28.54 3.16
C ILE A 50 7.90 27.65 2.27
N ASP A 51 8.54 26.93 1.35
CA ASP A 51 7.83 25.99 0.48
C ASP A 51 7.16 24.87 1.29
N ARG A 52 5.95 24.46 0.89
CA ARG A 52 5.20 23.41 1.59
C ARG A 52 5.87 22.05 1.49
N GLY A 53 6.57 21.77 0.40
CA GLY A 53 7.39 20.57 0.24
C GLY A 53 8.55 20.57 1.22
N ASP A 54 9.22 21.71 1.43
CA ASP A 54 10.29 21.84 2.42
C ASP A 54 9.78 21.60 3.86
N LEU A 55 8.62 22.18 4.21
CA LEU A 55 7.96 21.92 5.49
C LEU A 55 7.62 20.45 5.69
N ALA A 56 7.11 19.80 4.63
CA ALA A 56 6.77 18.38 4.65
C ALA A 56 8.02 17.49 4.80
N LEU A 57 9.09 17.75 4.05
CA LEU A 57 10.36 17.02 4.20
C LEU A 57 10.91 17.14 5.63
N PHE A 58 10.84 18.33 6.23
CA PHE A 58 11.23 18.55 7.62
C PHE A 58 10.39 17.72 8.60
N ILE A 59 9.06 17.91 8.60
CA ILE A 59 8.18 17.34 9.63
C ILE A 59 8.10 15.81 9.54
N PHE A 60 8.00 15.26 8.33
CA PHE A 60 7.91 13.82 8.12
C PHE A 60 9.26 13.12 8.30
N SER A 61 10.38 13.82 8.07
CA SER A 61 11.69 13.27 8.47
C SER A 61 11.82 13.20 9.99
N LEU A 62 11.36 14.22 10.73
CA LEU A 62 11.30 14.16 12.19
C LEU A 62 10.42 13.00 12.66
N GLU A 63 9.23 12.85 12.10
CA GLU A 63 8.33 11.73 12.39
C GLU A 63 9.02 10.37 12.20
N GLY A 64 9.67 10.17 11.05
CA GLY A 64 10.42 8.96 10.77
C GLY A 64 11.60 8.70 11.73
N ILE A 65 12.23 9.76 12.25
CA ILE A 65 13.30 9.65 13.25
C ILE A 65 12.74 9.16 14.59
N VAL A 66 11.70 9.83 15.11
CA VAL A 66 11.18 9.60 16.46
C VAL A 66 10.36 8.31 16.56
N ASN A 67 9.73 7.88 15.45
CA ASN A 67 8.95 6.65 15.42
C ASN A 67 9.79 5.37 15.33
N ARG A 68 11.12 5.43 15.41
CA ARG A 68 11.95 4.21 15.38
C ARG A 68 11.79 3.32 16.61
N THR A 69 11.47 3.92 17.75
CA THR A 69 11.39 3.24 19.05
C THR A 69 9.96 2.99 19.52
N GLY A 70 8.95 3.37 18.73
CA GLY A 70 7.54 3.21 19.04
C GLY A 70 6.67 4.19 18.26
N PRO A 71 5.33 4.12 18.39
CA PRO A 71 4.40 5.03 17.73
C PRO A 71 4.35 6.37 18.50
N GLN A 72 5.40 7.19 18.38
CA GLN A 72 5.64 8.36 19.23
C GLN A 72 4.97 9.63 18.69
N LEU A 73 5.04 9.88 17.38
CA LEU A 73 4.52 11.08 16.73
C LEU A 73 3.60 10.69 15.58
N LEU A 74 2.41 11.28 15.55
CA LEU A 74 1.49 11.29 14.42
C LEU A 74 1.34 12.73 13.95
N VAL A 75 1.56 12.99 12.67
CA VAL A 75 1.38 14.31 12.05
C VAL A 75 -0.03 14.39 11.47
N SER A 76 -0.84 15.28 12.04
CA SER A 76 -2.20 15.56 11.60
C SER A 76 -2.18 16.53 10.43
N CYS A 77 -2.62 16.08 9.26
CA CYS A 77 -2.63 16.86 8.02
C CYS A 77 -4.00 17.52 7.72
N LYS A 78 -4.80 17.79 8.78
CA LYS A 78 -6.10 18.46 8.66
C LYS A 78 -5.94 19.79 7.90
N GLU A 79 -6.76 19.99 6.87
CA GLU A 79 -6.89 21.23 6.08
C GLU A 79 -5.60 21.74 5.39
N GLY A 80 -5.60 21.76 4.06
CA GLY A 80 -4.60 22.49 3.26
C GLY A 80 -3.19 21.89 3.18
N PHE A 81 -2.85 20.89 4.00
CA PHE A 81 -1.54 20.23 4.04
C PHE A 81 -1.59 18.84 3.34
N TRP A 82 -1.61 18.82 2.00
CA TRP A 82 -1.57 17.58 1.19
C TRP A 82 -2.50 16.44 1.67
N ALA A 83 -3.73 16.80 2.07
CA ALA A 83 -4.72 15.86 2.59
C ALA A 83 -5.24 14.94 1.46
N HIS A 84 -4.47 13.90 1.15
CA HIS A 84 -4.80 12.92 0.11
C HIS A 84 -5.54 11.72 0.70
N GLY A 85 -6.77 11.88 1.17
CA GLY A 85 -7.55 10.73 1.61
C GLY A 85 -8.89 11.10 2.20
N TRP A 86 -9.51 10.12 2.85
CA TRP A 86 -10.74 10.33 3.59
C TRP A 86 -10.45 11.19 4.83
N PRO A 87 -11.02 12.40 4.97
CA PRO A 87 -10.63 13.37 6.00
C PRO A 87 -10.76 12.87 7.44
N LYS A 88 -11.59 11.84 7.68
CA LYS A 88 -11.83 11.26 9.00
C LYS A 88 -10.87 10.12 9.35
N ALA A 89 -9.97 9.72 8.44
CA ALA A 89 -9.11 8.56 8.66
C ALA A 89 -8.22 8.70 9.90
N GLU A 90 -7.56 9.85 10.08
CA GLU A 90 -6.70 10.10 11.25
C GLU A 90 -7.48 10.01 12.57
N GLU A 91 -8.65 10.66 12.62
CA GLU A 91 -9.52 10.63 13.81
C GLU A 91 -9.96 9.21 14.13
N LYS A 92 -10.38 8.42 13.13
CA LYS A 92 -10.80 7.03 13.32
C LYS A 92 -9.68 6.11 13.79
N TRP A 93 -8.44 6.33 13.35
CA TRP A 93 -7.29 5.61 13.88
C TRP A 93 -6.96 6.01 15.31
N ILE A 94 -7.03 7.30 15.65
CA ILE A 94 -6.84 7.78 17.02
C ILE A 94 -7.90 7.19 17.95
N GLU A 95 -9.17 7.19 17.55
CA GLU A 95 -10.27 6.53 18.28
C GLU A 95 -9.96 5.05 18.51
N TYR A 96 -9.64 4.30 17.44
CA TYR A 96 -9.30 2.87 17.55
C TYR A 96 -8.12 2.63 18.48
N CYS A 97 -7.04 3.41 18.37
CA CYS A 97 -5.87 3.27 19.22
C CYS A 97 -6.17 3.63 20.69
N THR A 98 -7.01 4.62 20.93
CA THR A 98 -7.43 4.98 22.29
C THR A 98 -8.26 3.87 22.90
N GLU A 99 -9.30 3.41 22.20
CA GLU A 99 -10.27 2.46 22.73
C GLU A 99 -9.77 1.02 22.78
N LYS A 100 -9.05 0.57 21.75
CA LYS A 100 -8.64 -0.84 21.59
C LYS A 100 -7.19 -1.09 21.94
N LYS A 101 -6.34 -0.04 21.92
CA LYS A 101 -4.90 -0.15 22.22
C LYS A 101 -4.49 0.53 23.52
N GLY A 102 -5.40 1.28 24.15
CA GLY A 102 -5.11 2.00 25.40
C GLY A 102 -4.06 3.10 25.23
N MET A 103 -3.82 3.56 24.00
CA MET A 103 -2.88 4.63 23.70
C MET A 103 -3.46 5.97 24.16
N ARG A 104 -2.58 6.87 24.63
CA ARG A 104 -2.96 8.25 24.98
C ARG A 104 -2.30 9.21 24.03
N PHE A 105 -3.05 10.21 23.56
CA PHE A 105 -2.58 11.19 22.60
C PHE A 105 -2.50 12.58 23.24
N THR A 106 -1.31 13.19 23.19
CA THR A 106 -1.07 14.57 23.63
C THR A 106 -0.91 15.45 22.39
N ARG A 107 -1.64 16.55 22.30
CA ARG A 107 -1.56 17.45 21.15
C ARG A 107 -0.42 18.46 21.30
N LEU A 108 0.38 18.62 20.26
CA LEU A 108 1.43 19.63 20.12
C LEU A 108 0.97 20.65 19.07
N ASN A 109 0.98 21.94 19.42
CA ASN A 109 0.38 23.00 18.61
C ASN A 109 1.40 24.03 18.08
N SER A 110 2.68 23.88 18.44
CA SER A 110 3.74 24.78 17.98
C SER A 110 5.01 24.04 17.58
N LEU A 111 5.80 24.69 16.71
CA LEU A 111 7.11 24.19 16.33
C LEU A 111 8.05 24.07 17.54
N ASP A 112 7.95 24.98 18.50
CA ASP A 112 8.76 24.98 19.72
C ASP A 112 8.43 23.76 20.60
N GLU A 113 7.14 23.54 20.89
CA GLU A 113 6.67 22.36 21.64
C GLU A 113 7.14 21.05 20.99
N LEU A 114 7.04 20.97 19.66
CA LEU A 114 7.47 19.82 18.90
C LEU A 114 8.97 19.55 19.03
N LEU A 115 9.79 20.58 18.81
CA LEU A 115 11.25 20.44 18.85
C LEU A 115 11.77 20.22 20.27
N ASP A 116 11.15 20.82 21.28
CA ASP A 116 11.50 20.60 22.69
C ASP A 116 11.15 19.17 23.13
N THR A 117 9.99 18.66 22.70
CA THR A 117 9.55 17.29 22.99
C THR A 117 10.53 16.24 22.46
N PHE A 118 11.04 16.43 21.24
CA PHE A 118 11.89 15.46 20.54
C PHE A 118 13.38 15.87 20.45
N LYS A 119 13.81 16.85 21.26
CA LYS A 119 15.15 17.43 21.20
C LYS A 119 16.28 16.40 21.29
N GLN A 120 16.09 15.35 22.09
CA GLN A 120 17.09 14.31 22.34
C GLN A 120 17.29 13.35 21.15
N ASP A 121 16.26 13.20 20.33
CA ASP A 121 16.27 12.33 19.15
C ASP A 121 16.98 12.99 17.96
N ILE A 122 17.00 14.33 17.93
CA ILE A 122 17.60 15.16 16.88
C ILE A 122 19.10 15.36 17.15
N LYS A 123 19.96 15.01 16.19
CA LYS A 123 21.43 15.14 16.31
C LYS A 123 22.04 16.33 15.57
N GLY A 124 21.22 17.08 14.84
CA GLY A 124 21.62 18.29 14.15
C GLY A 124 20.82 18.53 12.87
N LEU A 125 21.32 19.43 12.04
CA LEU A 125 20.72 19.82 10.78
C LEU A 125 21.56 19.36 9.59
N VAL A 126 20.89 19.06 8.48
CA VAL A 126 21.48 19.05 7.15
C VAL A 126 20.77 20.09 6.30
N ILE A 127 21.49 21.15 5.93
CA ILE A 127 20.98 22.24 5.10
C ILE A 127 21.16 21.85 3.63
N TYR A 128 20.07 21.78 2.88
CA TYR A 128 20.12 21.49 1.44
C TYR A 128 20.03 22.75 0.58
N ASP A 129 20.43 22.62 -0.67
CA ASP A 129 20.32 23.67 -1.67
C ASP A 129 18.90 23.68 -2.28
N GLU A 130 18.23 24.82 -2.18
CA GLU A 130 16.85 25.00 -2.63
C GLU A 130 16.72 25.35 -4.12
N HIS A 131 17.83 25.68 -4.79
CA HIS A 131 17.83 26.05 -6.21
C HIS A 131 17.34 24.88 -7.10
N SER A 132 16.64 25.21 -8.19
CA SER A 132 15.88 24.23 -9.00
C SER A 132 16.76 23.23 -9.75
N ASP A 133 17.97 23.63 -10.12
CA ASP A 133 19.01 22.76 -10.72
C ASP A 133 19.74 21.89 -9.69
N ARG A 134 19.66 22.20 -8.38
CA ARG A 134 20.26 21.44 -7.27
C ARG A 134 19.22 20.75 -6.39
N SER A 135 18.01 20.55 -6.92
CA SER A 135 16.91 19.90 -6.20
C SER A 135 17.23 18.48 -5.71
N SER A 136 18.21 17.82 -6.30
CA SER A 136 18.74 16.52 -5.86
C SER A 136 19.29 16.55 -4.42
N THR A 137 19.82 17.68 -3.95
CA THR A 137 20.38 17.80 -2.59
C THR A 137 19.34 17.61 -1.48
N ARG A 138 18.05 17.90 -1.77
CA ARG A 138 16.93 17.69 -0.83
C ARG A 138 16.83 16.23 -0.39
N LEU A 139 16.83 15.28 -1.33
CA LEU A 139 16.64 13.86 -1.02
C LEU A 139 17.93 13.20 -0.51
N VAL A 140 19.09 13.75 -0.86
CA VAL A 140 20.36 13.39 -0.22
C VAL A 140 20.36 13.79 1.26
N ALA A 141 19.84 14.98 1.58
CA ALA A 141 19.64 15.43 2.96
C ALA A 141 18.65 14.55 3.73
N VAL A 142 17.53 14.15 3.11
CA VAL A 142 16.58 13.18 3.70
C VAL A 142 17.23 11.82 3.94
N THR A 143 18.10 11.35 3.04
CA THR A 143 18.86 10.11 3.26
C THR A 143 19.74 10.23 4.50
N LEU A 144 20.42 11.36 4.69
CA LEU A 144 21.18 11.64 5.91
C LEU A 144 20.31 11.77 7.16
N ALA A 145 19.10 12.34 7.04
CA ALA A 145 18.12 12.36 8.13
C ALA A 145 17.84 10.94 8.64
N GLY A 146 17.65 10.01 7.71
CA GLY A 146 17.54 8.57 7.98
C GLY A 146 18.79 8.01 8.67
N LEU A 147 19.98 8.27 8.14
CA LEU A 147 21.21 7.63 8.62
C LEU A 147 21.69 8.16 9.98
N GLU A 148 21.50 9.45 10.24
CA GLU A 148 22.21 10.18 11.30
C GLU A 148 21.29 10.98 12.25
N ASN A 149 19.96 10.84 12.11
CA ASN A 149 18.96 11.57 12.89
C ASN A 149 19.10 13.09 12.75
N LEU A 150 19.34 13.55 11.53
CA LEU A 150 19.43 14.96 11.20
C LEU A 150 18.10 15.48 10.69
N LEU A 151 17.80 16.74 10.92
CA LEU A 151 16.65 17.40 10.29
C LEU A 151 17.07 17.96 8.93
N PRO A 152 16.44 17.53 7.82
CA PRO A 152 16.65 18.15 6.52
C PRO A 152 15.87 19.45 6.45
N VAL A 153 16.58 20.55 6.19
CA VAL A 153 15.99 21.89 6.18
C VAL A 153 16.48 22.70 4.99
N SER A 154 15.58 23.51 4.43
CA SER A 154 15.96 24.56 3.47
C SER A 154 16.70 25.70 4.16
N SER A 155 17.29 26.60 3.39
CA SER A 155 18.01 27.76 3.95
C SER A 155 17.08 28.62 4.80
N ARG A 156 15.81 28.76 4.37
CA ARG A 156 14.79 29.54 5.08
C ARG A 156 14.37 28.87 6.38
N LEU A 157 14.18 27.55 6.37
CA LEU A 157 13.86 26.79 7.59
C LEU A 157 15.00 26.84 8.61
N ALA A 158 16.24 26.72 8.16
CA ALA A 158 17.42 26.76 9.01
C ALA A 158 17.55 28.08 9.80
N ASN A 159 16.98 29.18 9.29
CA ASN A 159 17.02 30.50 9.93
C ASN A 159 15.96 30.71 11.02
N LEU A 160 14.97 29.81 11.16
CA LEU A 160 13.96 29.93 12.22
C LEU A 160 14.63 29.81 13.61
N PRO A 161 14.24 30.64 14.61
CA PRO A 161 14.89 30.65 15.93
C PRO A 161 14.99 29.29 16.62
N SER A 162 13.94 28.48 16.52
CA SER A 162 13.84 27.15 17.10
C SER A 162 14.73 26.12 16.37
N ILE A 163 14.92 26.30 15.05
CA ILE A 163 15.71 25.40 14.21
C ILE A 163 17.20 25.72 14.31
N ARG A 164 17.58 27.01 14.24
CA ARG A 164 18.98 27.46 14.33
C ARG A 164 19.68 27.09 15.65
N ALA A 165 18.91 26.68 16.66
CA ALA A 165 19.42 26.18 17.93
C ALA A 165 20.11 24.81 17.81
N PHE A 166 19.84 24.05 16.73
CA PHE A 166 20.47 22.76 16.47
C PHE A 166 21.78 22.93 15.67
N PRO A 167 22.82 22.12 15.93
CA PRO A 167 24.09 22.23 15.22
C PRO A 167 23.95 21.80 13.75
N VAL A 168 24.53 22.58 12.83
CA VAL A 168 24.63 22.20 11.42
C VAL A 168 25.73 21.14 11.26
N LYS A 169 25.38 19.95 10.77
CA LYS A 169 26.32 18.85 10.51
C LYS A 169 26.77 18.81 9.06
N TYR A 170 25.85 19.13 8.16
CA TYR A 170 26.10 19.20 6.73
C TYR A 170 25.46 20.45 6.17
N ASP A 171 26.18 21.13 5.29
CA ASP A 171 25.70 22.24 4.51
C ASP A 171 26.01 21.96 3.04
N PHE A 172 24.96 21.77 2.25
CA PHE A 172 25.07 21.45 0.84
C PHE A 172 24.93 22.66 -0.07
N ARG A 173 24.66 23.84 0.51
CA ARG A 173 24.65 25.09 -0.25
C ARG A 173 26.01 25.29 -0.89
N HIS A 174 26.02 25.58 -2.19
CA HIS A 174 27.24 25.80 -2.98
C HIS A 174 28.22 24.62 -3.09
N ARG A 175 27.96 23.46 -2.48
CA ARG A 175 28.88 22.31 -2.48
C ARG A 175 29.16 21.76 -3.89
N TRP A 176 28.18 21.88 -4.78
CA TRP A 176 28.25 21.40 -6.17
C TRP A 176 27.91 22.48 -7.19
N GLU A 177 28.14 23.76 -6.84
CA GLU A 177 27.78 24.90 -7.68
C GLU A 177 28.34 24.79 -9.11
N ASN A 178 29.55 24.22 -9.24
CA ASN A 178 30.26 24.03 -10.51
C ASN A 178 30.08 22.63 -11.15
N GLY A 179 29.27 21.74 -10.56
CA GLY A 179 29.09 20.36 -11.02
C GLY A 179 27.84 20.15 -11.87
N ASP A 180 27.66 18.94 -12.41
CA ASP A 180 26.38 18.50 -12.99
C ASP A 180 25.31 18.31 -11.88
N TYR A 181 24.02 18.46 -12.22
CA TYR A 181 22.90 18.32 -11.27
C TYR A 181 22.76 16.90 -10.67
N LEU A 182 23.40 15.90 -11.31
CA LEU A 182 23.46 14.51 -10.82
C LEU A 182 24.60 14.25 -9.83
N GLU A 183 25.58 15.15 -9.69
CA GLU A 183 26.72 14.97 -8.77
C GLU A 183 26.30 14.67 -7.32
N PRO A 184 25.28 15.33 -6.73
CA PRO A 184 24.80 14.98 -5.39
C PRO A 184 24.35 13.52 -5.28
N TYR A 185 23.67 12.97 -6.29
CA TYR A 185 23.26 11.57 -6.28
C TYR A 185 24.42 10.61 -6.51
N ARG A 186 25.38 10.95 -7.37
CA ARG A 186 26.60 10.13 -7.54
C ARG A 186 27.37 10.03 -6.22
N TRP A 187 27.54 11.15 -5.53
CA TRP A 187 28.13 11.20 -4.19
C TRP A 187 27.32 10.37 -3.20
N ALA A 188 26.00 10.54 -3.15
CA ALA A 188 25.15 9.79 -2.22
C ALA A 188 25.18 8.27 -2.49
N LEU A 189 25.15 7.85 -3.76
CA LEU A 189 25.25 6.44 -4.14
C LEU A 189 26.60 5.83 -3.75
N LYS A 190 27.66 6.62 -3.68
CA LYS A 190 28.99 6.17 -3.27
C LYS A 190 29.15 6.15 -1.75
N GLU A 191 28.81 7.25 -1.08
CA GLU A 191 29.15 7.48 0.32
C GLU A 191 28.02 7.10 1.30
N LEU A 192 26.76 7.22 0.87
CA LEU A 192 25.59 6.98 1.74
C LEU A 192 24.94 5.62 1.47
N MET A 193 24.81 5.20 0.22
CA MET A 193 24.15 3.94 -0.13
C MET A 193 24.73 2.71 0.58
N PRO A 194 26.05 2.58 0.83
CA PRO A 194 26.60 1.47 1.62
C PRO A 194 26.02 1.36 3.04
N ARG A 195 25.59 2.48 3.62
CA ARG A 195 25.00 2.57 4.98
C ARG A 195 23.47 2.44 4.96
N CYS A 196 22.84 2.57 3.79
CA CYS A 196 21.39 2.51 3.64
C CYS A 196 20.88 1.07 3.72
N ASN A 197 19.61 0.94 4.12
CA ASN A 197 18.89 -0.31 4.06
C ASN A 197 18.75 -0.78 2.60
N LYS A 198 19.09 -2.04 2.34
CA LYS A 198 19.13 -2.62 0.98
C LYS A 198 17.80 -3.22 0.52
N SER A 199 16.80 -3.28 1.40
CA SER A 199 15.47 -3.85 1.10
C SER A 199 14.41 -2.79 0.81
N ILE A 200 14.75 -1.50 0.90
CA ILE A 200 13.85 -0.38 0.65
C ILE A 200 14.61 0.81 0.06
N ALA A 201 13.98 1.49 -0.89
CA ALA A 201 14.39 2.80 -1.40
C ALA A 201 13.14 3.62 -1.73
N CYS A 202 13.29 4.90 -2.04
CA CYS A 202 12.14 5.67 -2.52
C CYS A 202 12.46 6.72 -3.58
N ASN A 203 11.51 6.92 -4.50
CA ASN A 203 11.50 7.98 -5.50
C ASN A 203 10.35 8.98 -5.24
N VAL A 204 10.70 10.15 -4.73
CA VAL A 204 9.75 11.18 -4.29
C VAL A 204 9.66 12.27 -5.36
N PRO A 205 8.49 12.58 -5.94
CA PRO A 205 8.36 13.67 -6.91
C PRO A 205 8.27 15.04 -6.21
N VAL A 206 9.39 15.50 -5.65
CA VAL A 206 9.49 16.77 -4.91
C VAL A 206 9.23 17.96 -5.86
N PRO A 207 8.54 19.05 -5.42
CA PRO A 207 8.05 19.36 -4.07
C PRO A 207 6.70 18.74 -3.68
N PHE A 208 6.07 17.98 -4.57
CA PHE A 208 4.73 17.46 -4.36
C PHE A 208 4.75 16.07 -3.69
N TYR A 209 3.69 15.74 -2.95
CA TYR A 209 3.45 14.37 -2.45
C TYR A 209 4.64 13.74 -1.69
N CYS A 210 5.26 14.43 -0.73
CA CYS A 210 6.37 13.88 0.08
C CYS A 210 5.98 13.54 1.53
N ASN A 211 4.68 13.57 1.84
CA ASN A 211 4.14 13.35 3.18
C ASN A 211 4.33 11.92 3.73
N TRP A 212 4.74 10.97 2.89
CA TRP A 212 4.96 9.56 3.26
C TRP A 212 6.45 9.21 3.49
N ILE A 213 7.33 10.21 3.48
CA ILE A 213 8.79 10.03 3.59
C ILE A 213 9.23 9.56 4.99
N ASP A 214 8.34 9.68 5.97
CA ASP A 214 8.54 9.27 7.36
C ASP A 214 8.93 7.79 7.46
N TYR A 215 8.28 6.89 6.73
CA TYR A 215 8.61 5.46 6.76
C TYR A 215 9.97 5.14 6.11
N PRO A 216 10.30 5.64 4.90
CA PRO A 216 11.66 5.54 4.36
C PRO A 216 12.74 6.08 5.29
N VAL A 217 12.53 7.24 5.93
CA VAL A 217 13.46 7.82 6.91
C VAL A 217 13.61 6.91 8.13
N MET A 218 12.51 6.36 8.65
CA MET A 218 12.53 5.39 9.75
C MET A 218 13.34 4.14 9.38
N LYS A 219 13.20 3.65 8.15
CA LYS A 219 13.88 2.45 7.64
C LYS A 219 15.29 2.70 7.11
N LYS A 220 15.79 3.94 7.16
CA LYS A 220 17.10 4.34 6.63
C LYS A 220 17.25 4.00 5.14
N ALA A 221 16.20 4.24 4.38
CA ALA A 221 16.16 4.02 2.94
C ALA A 221 17.02 5.06 2.20
N PHE A 222 17.48 4.72 1.00
CA PHE A 222 18.01 5.71 0.07
C PHE A 222 16.84 6.46 -0.57
N CYS A 223 16.87 7.80 -0.50
CA CYS A 223 15.82 8.66 -1.03
C CYS A 223 16.32 9.41 -2.27
N CYS A 224 15.51 9.44 -3.32
CA CYS A 224 15.79 10.20 -4.54
C CYS A 224 14.53 10.80 -5.16
N CYS A 225 14.72 11.65 -6.16
CA CYS A 225 13.73 12.23 -7.04
C CYS A 225 14.33 12.16 -8.44
N LEU A 226 13.96 11.11 -9.19
CA LEU A 226 14.51 10.77 -10.50
C LEU A 226 13.38 10.57 -11.51
N ASN A 227 13.67 10.93 -12.74
CA ASN A 227 12.88 10.65 -13.91
C ASN A 227 13.36 9.37 -14.61
N PHE A 228 12.39 8.54 -15.00
CA PHE A 228 12.59 7.26 -15.69
C PHE A 228 12.09 7.39 -17.12
N HIS A 229 12.75 8.21 -17.93
CA HIS A 229 12.56 8.27 -19.37
C HIS A 229 13.92 8.28 -20.06
N GLU A 230 13.95 7.92 -21.34
CA GLU A 230 15.14 8.00 -22.16
C GLU A 230 15.19 9.34 -22.90
N ILE A 231 16.35 9.99 -22.88
CA ILE A 231 16.64 11.17 -23.70
C ILE A 231 17.69 10.79 -24.74
N PHE A 232 17.44 11.15 -26.00
CA PHE A 232 18.40 10.97 -27.09
C PHE A 232 18.28 12.09 -28.12
N GLU A 233 19.36 12.33 -28.85
CA GLU A 233 19.39 13.29 -29.94
C GLU A 233 19.34 12.57 -31.30
N LYS A 234 18.57 13.10 -32.24
CA LYS A 234 18.54 12.64 -33.63
C LYS A 234 18.36 13.84 -34.55
N GLU A 235 19.22 13.98 -35.55
CA GLU A 235 19.15 15.07 -36.56
C GLU A 235 19.12 16.47 -35.93
N GLY A 236 19.89 16.70 -34.86
CA GLY A 236 19.96 17.98 -34.14
C GLY A 236 18.75 18.29 -33.24
N ARG A 237 17.83 17.33 -33.08
CA ARG A 237 16.62 17.45 -32.26
C ARG A 237 16.68 16.51 -31.08
N ILE A 238 16.13 16.94 -29.94
CA ILE A 238 16.10 16.15 -28.70
C ILE A 238 14.77 15.43 -28.59
N TYR A 239 14.81 14.15 -28.26
CA TYR A 239 13.64 13.31 -28.09
C TYR A 239 13.60 12.72 -26.69
N ARG A 240 12.38 12.60 -26.17
CA ARG A 240 12.07 11.83 -24.96
C ARG A 240 11.28 10.59 -25.33
N ARG A 241 11.67 9.44 -24.79
CA ARG A 241 10.99 8.16 -24.99
C ARG A 241 10.70 7.48 -23.68
N GLU A 242 9.48 6.97 -23.56
CA GLU A 242 9.01 6.21 -22.40
C GLU A 242 7.88 5.27 -22.77
N LYS A 243 7.58 4.34 -21.88
CA LYS A 243 6.34 3.56 -21.92
C LYS A 243 5.23 4.30 -21.20
N THR A 244 4.07 4.43 -21.84
CA THR A 244 2.86 4.97 -21.21
C THR A 244 2.02 3.87 -20.59
N ASP A 245 0.92 4.26 -19.96
CA ASP A 245 -0.18 3.36 -19.62
C ASP A 245 -0.51 2.49 -20.84
N TYR A 246 -0.78 1.21 -20.58
CA TYR A 246 -0.88 0.13 -21.60
C TYR A 246 0.42 -0.29 -22.27
N ARG A 247 1.58 0.11 -21.74
CA ARG A 247 2.92 -0.35 -22.16
C ARG A 247 3.28 -0.01 -23.60
N MET A 248 2.60 0.98 -24.19
CA MET A 248 2.95 1.53 -25.49
C MET A 248 4.16 2.44 -25.35
N THR A 249 5.17 2.23 -26.20
CA THR A 249 6.30 3.17 -26.29
C THR A 249 5.85 4.42 -27.03
N LYS A 250 5.95 5.58 -26.38
CA LYS A 250 5.76 6.88 -27.04
C LYS A 250 7.08 7.64 -27.10
N THR A 251 7.26 8.37 -28.18
CA THR A 251 8.42 9.25 -28.41
C THR A 251 7.89 10.66 -28.68
N TRP A 252 8.45 11.63 -27.99
CA TRP A 252 8.08 13.04 -28.08
C TRP A 252 9.31 13.84 -28.48
N GLU A 253 9.17 14.71 -29.48
CA GLU A 253 10.18 15.74 -29.76
C GLU A 253 10.08 16.84 -28.70
N ILE A 254 11.21 17.22 -28.13
CA ILE A 254 11.29 18.28 -27.13
C ILE A 254 11.68 19.58 -27.84
N ASN A 255 10.72 20.51 -27.98
CA ASN A 255 10.97 21.84 -28.54
C ASN A 255 11.42 22.81 -27.45
N ARG A 256 12.65 23.33 -27.56
CA ARG A 256 13.21 24.30 -26.60
C ARG A 256 12.44 25.63 -26.53
N GLU A 257 11.72 26.01 -27.60
CA GLU A 257 11.16 27.38 -27.76
C GLU A 257 9.70 27.56 -27.30
N ASN A 258 8.91 26.51 -27.04
CA ASN A 258 7.48 26.62 -26.64
C ASN A 258 7.13 25.87 -25.34
N SER A 259 8.04 25.88 -24.37
CA SER A 259 8.03 25.12 -23.11
C SER A 259 7.02 25.62 -22.05
N GLN A 260 5.72 25.62 -22.39
CA GLN A 260 4.60 25.88 -21.47
C GLN A 260 3.62 24.70 -21.40
N VAL A 261 4.10 23.45 -21.37
CA VAL A 261 3.19 22.33 -21.06
C VAL A 261 3.05 22.22 -19.54
N MET A 262 1.87 22.59 -19.07
CA MET A 262 1.48 22.57 -17.67
C MET A 262 1.00 21.16 -17.26
N PHE A 263 1.66 20.54 -16.28
CA PHE A 263 1.03 19.47 -15.49
C PHE A 263 0.52 20.12 -14.21
N ASP A 264 -0.80 20.16 -14.03
CA ASP A 264 -1.47 20.78 -12.88
C ASP A 264 -0.90 22.16 -12.50
N LYS A 265 -0.85 23.06 -13.50
CA LYS A 265 -0.36 24.45 -13.37
C LYS A 265 1.13 24.63 -13.01
N THR A 266 1.98 23.60 -13.19
CA THR A 266 3.43 23.72 -13.03
C THR A 266 4.16 23.51 -14.36
N PRO A 267 5.15 24.36 -14.74
CA PRO A 267 5.96 24.14 -15.95
C PRO A 267 6.80 22.85 -15.83
N VAL A 268 6.59 21.89 -16.74
CA VAL A 268 7.18 20.53 -16.70
C VAL A 268 8.59 20.46 -17.32
N ASP A 269 9.03 21.51 -18.00
CA ASP A 269 10.11 21.41 -18.99
C ASP A 269 11.53 21.24 -18.43
N LEU A 270 11.81 21.67 -17.20
CA LEU A 270 13.13 21.46 -16.57
C LEU A 270 13.40 20.01 -16.14
N TYR A 271 12.35 19.21 -15.97
CA TYR A 271 12.47 17.80 -15.59
C TYR A 271 12.36 16.86 -16.80
N ALA A 272 11.65 17.27 -17.86
CA ALA A 272 11.44 16.48 -19.07
C ALA A 272 12.70 16.26 -19.92
N THR A 273 13.80 16.98 -19.66
CA THR A 273 15.07 16.87 -20.37
C THR A 273 16.20 16.21 -19.57
N ARG A 274 15.92 15.82 -18.31
CA ARG A 274 16.93 15.26 -17.39
C ARG A 274 17.16 13.78 -17.66
N ASN A 275 18.39 13.42 -18.04
CA ASN A 275 18.81 12.02 -18.18
C ASN A 275 19.19 11.39 -16.82
N GLU A 276 18.17 11.08 -16.02
CA GLU A 276 18.33 10.54 -14.66
C GLU A 276 18.25 9.01 -14.57
N LEU A 277 17.82 8.35 -15.65
CA LEU A 277 17.61 6.90 -15.72
C LEU A 277 18.88 6.10 -15.35
N GLY A 278 20.05 6.60 -15.71
CA GLY A 278 21.34 5.99 -15.36
C GLY A 278 21.58 5.93 -13.84
N ILE A 279 21.22 6.98 -13.10
CA ILE A 279 21.31 7.01 -11.63
C ILE A 279 20.31 6.02 -11.02
N GLY A 280 19.08 5.98 -11.54
CA GLY A 280 18.06 5.02 -11.08
C GLY A 280 18.51 3.57 -11.24
N ARG A 281 19.10 3.22 -12.39
CA ARG A 281 19.67 1.89 -12.63
C ARG A 281 20.85 1.57 -11.71
N GLN A 282 21.71 2.54 -11.38
CA GLN A 282 22.77 2.35 -10.39
C GLN A 282 22.23 2.10 -8.99
N LEU A 283 21.17 2.80 -8.59
CA LEU A 283 20.47 2.57 -7.32
C LEU A 283 19.93 1.12 -7.27
N PHE A 284 19.18 0.70 -8.27
CA PHE A 284 18.59 -0.65 -8.30
C PHE A 284 19.65 -1.75 -8.21
N LYS A 285 20.78 -1.61 -8.91
CA LYS A 285 21.90 -2.56 -8.82
C LYS A 285 22.48 -2.71 -7.40
N GLN A 286 22.36 -1.68 -6.56
CA GLN A 286 22.91 -1.68 -5.20
C GLN A 286 21.92 -2.15 -4.13
N LEU A 287 20.67 -2.44 -4.50
CA LEU A 287 19.65 -3.00 -3.62
C LEU A 287 19.68 -4.53 -3.62
N LYS A 288 19.04 -5.15 -2.63
CA LYS A 288 18.93 -6.62 -2.51
C LYS A 288 17.56 -7.08 -3.04
N PRO A 289 17.48 -7.82 -4.16
CA PRO A 289 16.21 -8.31 -4.68
C PRO A 289 15.52 -9.36 -3.76
N PRO A 290 14.19 -9.29 -3.57
CA PRO A 290 13.34 -8.13 -3.88
C PRO A 290 13.50 -7.03 -2.82
N ALA A 291 13.79 -5.82 -3.30
CA ALA A 291 13.64 -4.60 -2.53
C ALA A 291 12.30 -3.96 -2.89
N PHE A 292 11.75 -3.17 -1.98
CA PHE A 292 10.49 -2.47 -2.16
C PHE A 292 10.74 -0.98 -2.38
N ILE A 293 10.36 -0.49 -3.54
CA ILE A 293 10.64 0.88 -3.94
C ILE A 293 9.36 1.70 -3.80
N PHE A 294 9.36 2.60 -2.83
CA PHE A 294 8.26 3.50 -2.55
C PHE A 294 8.32 4.69 -3.49
N GLY A 295 7.18 5.23 -3.90
CA GLY A 295 7.15 6.53 -4.55
C GLY A 295 6.21 6.62 -5.71
N LEU A 296 6.49 7.59 -6.58
CA LEU A 296 5.81 7.75 -7.86
C LEU A 296 6.85 7.77 -8.98
N GLY A 297 6.47 7.20 -10.12
CA GLY A 297 7.29 7.21 -11.32
C GLY A 297 7.01 8.44 -12.17
N ASN A 298 8.00 9.32 -12.33
CA ASN A 298 7.94 10.36 -13.34
C ASN A 298 8.68 9.89 -14.59
N PRO A 299 8.15 10.14 -15.79
CA PRO A 299 6.82 10.71 -16.08
C PRO A 299 5.70 9.66 -16.19
N SER A 300 6.05 8.37 -16.14
CA SER A 300 5.10 7.28 -16.19
C SER A 300 5.38 6.26 -15.09
N GLU A 301 4.33 5.88 -14.36
CA GLU A 301 4.36 4.74 -13.44
C GLU A 301 4.74 3.45 -14.17
N THR A 302 4.17 3.22 -15.36
CA THR A 302 4.44 2.01 -16.16
C THR A 302 5.93 1.84 -16.44
N GLN A 303 6.60 2.90 -16.91
CA GLN A 303 8.05 2.86 -17.18
C GLN A 303 8.86 2.67 -15.91
N TYR A 304 8.48 3.32 -14.81
CA TYR A 304 9.17 3.21 -13.52
C TYR A 304 9.08 1.79 -12.92
N VAL A 305 7.87 1.23 -12.88
CA VAL A 305 7.61 -0.14 -12.40
C VAL A 305 8.35 -1.15 -13.28
N GLU A 306 8.35 -0.95 -14.59
CA GLU A 306 9.06 -1.84 -15.50
C GLU A 306 10.59 -1.82 -15.28
N GLU A 307 11.19 -0.64 -15.14
CA GLU A 307 12.63 -0.51 -14.89
C GLU A 307 13.01 -1.21 -13.58
N MET A 308 12.33 -0.96 -12.46
CA MET A 308 12.70 -1.62 -11.19
C MET A 308 12.41 -3.13 -11.20
N SER A 309 11.35 -3.57 -11.89
CA SER A 309 10.99 -4.99 -11.99
C SER A 309 12.07 -5.76 -12.76
N ALA A 310 12.69 -5.15 -13.77
CA ALA A 310 13.80 -5.75 -14.51
C ALA A 310 15.05 -6.02 -13.63
N TYR A 311 15.18 -5.33 -12.49
CA TYR A 311 16.21 -5.59 -11.46
C TYR A 311 15.72 -6.50 -10.31
N GLY A 312 14.50 -7.04 -10.42
CA GLY A 312 13.92 -7.95 -9.45
C GLY A 312 13.32 -7.28 -8.21
N HIS A 313 12.92 -6.02 -8.32
CA HIS A 313 12.32 -5.24 -7.23
C HIS A 313 10.81 -5.07 -7.41
N SER A 314 10.14 -4.63 -6.34
CA SER A 314 8.69 -4.44 -6.29
C SER A 314 8.33 -2.99 -5.98
N TYR A 315 7.30 -2.50 -6.65
CA TYR A 315 6.79 -1.15 -6.48
C TYR A 315 5.81 -1.07 -5.30
N ILE A 316 5.86 0.04 -4.57
CA ILE A 316 4.86 0.43 -3.58
C ILE A 316 4.41 1.85 -3.88
N CYS A 317 3.17 2.02 -4.34
CA CYS A 317 2.57 3.34 -4.48
C CYS A 317 2.46 4.00 -3.10
N SER A 318 3.05 5.17 -2.93
CA SER A 318 3.07 5.89 -1.64
C SER A 318 2.60 7.33 -1.83
N GLN A 319 1.51 7.69 -1.13
CA GLN A 319 0.89 9.02 -1.19
C GLN A 319 0.21 9.41 0.14
N PHE A 320 0.55 8.76 1.25
CA PHE A 320 -0.13 8.99 2.52
C PHE A 320 0.83 9.00 3.71
N ALA A 321 0.60 9.95 4.61
CA ALA A 321 1.41 10.23 5.78
C ALA A 321 1.38 9.16 6.87
N ASN A 322 2.26 9.29 7.86
CA ASN A 322 2.23 8.56 9.12
C ASN A 322 2.49 7.04 9.05
N LEU A 323 3.08 6.54 7.96
CA LEU A 323 3.36 5.11 7.80
C LEU A 323 4.35 4.60 8.86
N SER A 324 5.30 5.42 9.31
CA SER A 324 6.20 5.15 10.43
C SER A 324 5.43 4.93 11.73
N PHE A 325 4.44 5.77 12.03
CA PHE A 325 3.56 5.60 13.20
C PHE A 325 2.79 4.27 13.12
N PHE A 326 2.09 4.02 12.01
CA PHE A 326 1.30 2.78 11.83
C PHE A 326 2.14 1.52 11.92
N SER A 327 3.42 1.58 11.54
CA SER A 327 4.32 0.44 11.60
C SER A 327 4.72 0.01 13.01
N GLN A 328 4.49 0.87 14.00
CA GLN A 328 4.87 0.67 15.39
C GLN A 328 3.68 0.44 16.32
N ILE A 329 2.44 0.56 15.82
CA ILE A 329 1.25 0.29 16.63
C ILE A 329 1.27 -1.19 17.03
N PRO A 330 1.22 -1.51 18.33
CA PRO A 330 1.29 -2.89 18.79
C PRO A 330 0.05 -3.68 18.35
N VAL A 331 0.27 -4.91 17.87
CA VAL A 331 -0.79 -5.87 17.53
C VAL A 331 -0.77 -7.06 18.46
N ALA A 332 -1.93 -7.68 18.68
CA ALA A 332 -2.05 -8.83 19.57
C ALA A 332 -1.47 -10.13 18.97
N SER A 333 -1.40 -10.22 17.63
CA SER A 333 -0.93 -11.40 16.91
C SER A 333 -0.10 -11.00 15.69
N ASN A 334 0.87 -11.86 15.35
CA ASN A 334 1.66 -11.79 14.13
C ASN A 334 1.16 -12.76 13.04
N SER A 335 0.01 -13.41 13.25
CA SER A 335 -0.70 -14.18 12.23
C SER A 335 -2.17 -13.77 12.23
N PHE A 336 -2.69 -13.49 11.04
CA PHE A 336 -4.03 -12.96 10.85
C PHE A 336 -4.90 -14.05 10.24
N LYS A 337 -6.18 -14.08 10.65
CA LYS A 337 -7.18 -15.00 10.12
C LYS A 337 -8.44 -14.24 9.76
N GLN A 338 -8.93 -14.43 8.55
CA GLN A 338 -10.21 -13.88 8.15
C GLN A 338 -11.29 -14.53 8.99
N LYS A 339 -12.20 -13.72 9.56
CA LYS A 339 -13.28 -14.23 10.42
C LYS A 339 -14.28 -15.10 9.66
N PHE A 340 -14.51 -14.73 8.40
CA PHE A 340 -15.52 -15.35 7.57
C PHE A 340 -14.84 -15.88 6.32
N HIS A 341 -15.00 -17.17 6.12
CA HIS A 341 -14.89 -17.81 4.82
C HIS A 341 -16.33 -18.23 4.47
N PRO A 342 -16.79 -18.08 3.22
CA PRO A 342 -18.10 -18.52 2.79
C PRO A 342 -18.25 -19.99 3.14
N ALA A 343 -19.48 -20.37 3.51
CA ALA A 343 -19.80 -21.75 3.82
C ALA A 343 -19.35 -22.67 2.65
N PRO A 344 -18.57 -23.74 2.92
CA PRO A 344 -18.12 -24.73 1.91
C PRO A 344 -19.25 -25.49 1.18
N SER A 345 -20.50 -25.02 1.27
CA SER A 345 -21.71 -25.72 0.86
C SER A 345 -22.56 -24.96 -0.16
N ARG A 346 -22.07 -23.85 -0.75
CA ARG A 346 -22.84 -23.14 -1.80
C ARG A 346 -22.87 -24.02 -3.04
N LYS A 347 -24.04 -24.60 -3.35
CA LYS A 347 -24.21 -25.49 -4.50
C LYS A 347 -24.30 -24.70 -5.81
N LEU A 348 -23.57 -25.15 -6.83
CA LEU A 348 -23.69 -24.64 -8.19
C LEU A 348 -25.13 -24.76 -8.71
N LYS A 349 -25.63 -23.66 -9.29
CA LYS A 349 -26.94 -23.56 -9.94
C LYS A 349 -26.77 -22.98 -11.34
N LYS A 350 -27.81 -23.07 -12.16
CA LYS A 350 -27.87 -22.42 -13.48
C LYS A 350 -28.11 -20.90 -13.31
N LYS A 351 -27.08 -20.18 -12.84
CA LYS A 351 -27.10 -18.72 -12.63
C LYS A 351 -25.88 -17.99 -13.19
N PHE A 352 -26.01 -16.68 -13.33
CA PHE A 352 -24.91 -15.75 -13.56
C PHE A 352 -24.35 -15.28 -12.21
N TYR A 353 -23.12 -15.67 -11.90
CA TYR A 353 -22.45 -15.31 -10.65
C TYR A 353 -21.57 -14.08 -10.85
N CYS A 354 -21.78 -13.04 -10.04
CA CYS A 354 -21.05 -11.78 -10.11
C CYS A 354 -20.21 -11.57 -8.85
N ALA A 355 -18.90 -11.38 -8.98
CA ALA A 355 -18.02 -11.04 -7.87
C ALA A 355 -17.45 -9.64 -8.02
N PHE A 356 -17.65 -8.82 -6.99
CA PHE A 356 -17.19 -7.43 -6.94
C PHE A 356 -15.86 -7.36 -6.18
N ILE A 357 -14.83 -6.80 -6.81
CA ILE A 357 -13.46 -6.68 -6.28
C ILE A 357 -13.05 -5.21 -6.30
N THR A 358 -12.51 -4.70 -5.19
CA THR A 358 -12.01 -3.31 -5.11
C THR A 358 -10.63 -3.16 -5.76
N SER A 359 -10.36 -2.02 -6.41
CA SER A 359 -9.03 -1.68 -6.92
C SER A 359 -8.09 -1.03 -5.89
N ASP A 360 -6.83 -0.83 -6.27
CA ASP A 360 -5.78 -0.08 -5.54
C ASP A 360 -5.32 -0.67 -4.19
N GLY A 361 -5.80 -1.86 -3.83
CA GLY A 361 -5.52 -2.50 -2.53
C GLY A 361 -4.04 -2.78 -2.24
N ASP A 362 -3.17 -2.63 -3.24
CA ASP A 362 -1.72 -2.78 -3.14
C ASP A 362 -1.05 -1.59 -2.43
N ALA A 363 -1.69 -0.42 -2.45
CA ALA A 363 -1.16 0.82 -1.92
C ALA A 363 -1.57 1.03 -0.43
N PRO A 364 -0.64 1.41 0.46
CA PRO A 364 -0.95 1.69 1.87
C PRO A 364 -2.04 2.73 2.05
N LYS A 365 -2.14 3.72 1.13
CA LYS A 365 -3.15 4.79 1.18
C LYS A 365 -4.59 4.24 1.26
N ILE A 366 -4.88 3.10 0.64
CA ILE A 366 -6.22 2.50 0.66
C ILE A 366 -6.52 1.91 2.04
N SER A 367 -5.63 1.04 2.52
CA SER A 367 -5.76 0.38 3.81
C SER A 367 -5.70 1.38 4.97
N GLN A 368 -4.95 2.47 4.83
CA GLN A 368 -4.87 3.48 5.86
C GLN A 368 -6.11 4.39 5.89
N THR A 369 -6.77 4.63 4.75
CA THR A 369 -7.93 5.53 4.69
C THR A 369 -9.26 4.80 4.79
N PHE A 370 -9.28 3.59 5.35
CA PHE A 370 -10.51 2.81 5.50
C PHE A 370 -11.18 2.52 4.16
N PHE A 371 -10.35 2.15 3.16
CA PHE A 371 -10.72 2.06 1.76
C PHE A 371 -11.40 3.36 1.31
N ALA A 372 -10.71 4.50 1.46
CA ALA A 372 -11.25 5.83 1.21
C ALA A 372 -12.61 6.10 1.90
N GLY A 373 -12.83 5.56 3.10
CA GLY A 373 -14.07 5.71 3.87
C GLY A 373 -15.19 4.71 3.51
N HIS A 374 -15.02 3.88 2.47
CA HIS A 374 -16.01 2.86 2.10
C HIS A 374 -16.20 1.79 3.17
N TRP A 375 -15.20 1.58 4.05
CA TRP A 375 -15.34 0.75 5.24
C TRP A 375 -16.29 1.33 6.31
N PHE A 376 -16.88 2.51 6.11
CA PHE A 376 -17.92 3.05 6.99
C PHE A 376 -19.25 3.27 6.28
N ASP A 377 -19.36 2.78 5.05
CA ASP A 377 -20.61 2.82 4.30
C ASP A 377 -21.69 1.98 4.99
N PRO A 378 -22.91 2.53 5.22
CA PRO A 378 -23.99 1.82 5.89
C PRO A 378 -24.54 0.62 5.10
N ALA A 379 -24.30 0.55 3.79
CA ALA A 379 -24.67 -0.60 2.97
C ALA A 379 -23.67 -1.76 3.08
N ARG A 380 -22.48 -1.56 3.64
CA ARG A 380 -21.50 -2.65 3.84
C ARG A 380 -22.12 -3.72 4.74
N GLY A 381 -21.90 -4.99 4.41
CA GLY A 381 -22.53 -6.11 5.12
C GLY A 381 -23.88 -6.54 4.53
N SER A 382 -24.42 -5.81 3.55
CA SER A 382 -25.63 -6.21 2.80
C SER A 382 -25.37 -6.73 1.39
N VAL A 383 -24.15 -6.53 0.86
CA VAL A 383 -23.70 -7.00 -0.45
C VAL A 383 -22.32 -7.67 -0.30
N PRO A 384 -22.05 -8.81 -0.97
CA PRO A 384 -20.73 -9.42 -0.97
C PRO A 384 -19.67 -8.50 -1.59
N ILE A 385 -18.57 -8.29 -0.87
CA ILE A 385 -17.45 -7.46 -1.32
C ILE A 385 -16.15 -8.22 -1.13
N THR A 386 -15.33 -8.22 -2.19
CA THR A 386 -13.94 -8.65 -2.11
C THR A 386 -13.03 -7.42 -2.03
N TRP A 387 -12.37 -7.26 -0.89
CA TRP A 387 -11.41 -6.20 -0.62
C TRP A 387 -9.99 -6.66 -1.00
N GLY A 388 -9.35 -5.94 -1.92
CA GLY A 388 -7.93 -6.12 -2.21
C GLY A 388 -7.09 -5.57 -1.08
N ILE A 389 -6.11 -6.33 -0.59
CA ILE A 389 -5.14 -5.84 0.40
C ILE A 389 -3.75 -6.39 0.12
N ASN A 390 -2.72 -5.57 0.32
CA ASN A 390 -1.34 -5.99 0.15
C ASN A 390 -0.88 -6.86 1.34
N PRO A 391 -0.47 -8.12 1.13
CA PRO A 391 -0.02 -9.01 2.21
C PRO A 391 1.26 -8.50 2.90
N VAL A 392 2.04 -7.62 2.27
CA VAL A 392 3.23 -7.00 2.90
C VAL A 392 2.89 -6.21 4.15
N PHE A 393 1.65 -5.70 4.27
CA PHE A 393 1.24 -4.92 5.44
C PHE A 393 1.19 -5.78 6.71
N THR A 394 1.14 -7.12 6.61
CA THR A 394 1.30 -8.00 7.79
C THR A 394 2.67 -7.88 8.45
N GLU A 395 3.69 -7.38 7.76
CA GLU A 395 5.03 -7.13 8.30
C GLU A 395 5.27 -5.64 8.55
N TRP A 396 4.71 -4.76 7.70
CA TRP A 396 4.98 -3.33 7.81
C TRP A 396 3.97 -2.55 8.62
N PHE A 397 2.68 -2.84 8.48
CA PHE A 397 1.58 -2.08 9.09
C PHE A 397 0.52 -3.06 9.64
N PRO A 398 0.91 -3.98 10.55
CA PRO A 398 0.08 -5.11 10.95
C PRO A 398 -1.26 -4.70 11.57
N VAL A 399 -1.35 -3.49 12.13
CA VAL A 399 -2.58 -2.89 12.67
C VAL A 399 -3.72 -2.84 11.65
N PHE A 400 -3.41 -2.70 10.34
CA PHE A 400 -4.43 -2.69 9.30
C PHE A 400 -5.17 -4.03 9.27
N PHE A 401 -4.44 -5.15 9.22
CA PHE A 401 -5.04 -6.48 9.22
C PHE A 401 -5.82 -6.75 10.51
N GLU A 402 -5.28 -6.35 11.66
CA GLU A 402 -5.98 -6.53 12.93
C GLU A 402 -7.33 -5.78 12.95
N TYR A 403 -7.34 -4.51 12.54
CA TYR A 403 -8.55 -3.70 12.47
C TYR A 403 -9.57 -4.29 11.49
N TYR A 404 -9.14 -4.56 10.25
CA TYR A 404 -10.04 -5.01 9.19
C TYR A 404 -10.63 -6.38 9.52
N TYR A 405 -9.83 -7.32 10.04
CA TYR A 405 -10.36 -8.64 10.38
C TYR A 405 -11.21 -8.58 11.64
N ALA A 406 -10.90 -7.70 12.61
CA ALA A 406 -11.75 -7.50 13.77
C ALA A 406 -13.12 -6.90 13.42
N THR A 407 -13.22 -6.10 12.36
CA THR A 407 -14.45 -5.35 12.01
C THR A 407 -15.15 -5.83 10.74
N ALA A 408 -14.62 -6.87 10.09
CA ALA A 408 -15.22 -7.49 8.92
C ALA A 408 -16.62 -8.06 9.23
N THR A 409 -17.53 -7.91 8.27
CA THR A 409 -18.85 -8.56 8.26
C THR A 409 -18.77 -9.92 7.56
N ALA A 410 -19.84 -10.71 7.61
CA ALA A 410 -19.91 -11.98 6.88
C ALA A 410 -19.91 -11.81 5.35
N GLN A 411 -20.11 -10.59 4.84
CA GLN A 411 -20.11 -10.28 3.41
C GLN A 411 -18.77 -9.71 2.94
N ASP A 412 -17.79 -9.52 3.83
CA ASP A 412 -16.46 -9.03 3.51
C ASP A 412 -15.49 -10.20 3.34
N TYR A 413 -14.81 -10.25 2.21
CA TYR A 413 -13.69 -11.17 1.96
C TYR A 413 -12.45 -10.39 1.52
N PHE A 414 -11.27 -10.86 1.89
CA PHE A 414 -9.99 -10.25 1.53
C PHE A 414 -9.20 -11.14 0.58
N MET A 415 -8.66 -10.54 -0.48
CA MET A 415 -7.72 -11.18 -1.41
C MET A 415 -6.43 -10.39 -1.51
N CYS A 416 -5.35 -11.05 -1.95
CA CYS A 416 -4.10 -10.36 -2.24
C CYS A 416 -4.28 -9.46 -3.46
N ALA A 417 -4.07 -8.16 -3.25
CA ALA A 417 -4.16 -7.14 -4.30
C ALA A 417 -3.08 -7.33 -5.40
N PRO A 418 -3.26 -6.69 -6.57
CA PRO A 418 -2.26 -6.66 -7.65
C PRO A 418 -0.87 -6.24 -7.17
N ASN A 419 0.25 -6.89 -7.52
CA ASN A 419 0.43 -8.13 -8.26
C ASN A 419 1.16 -9.16 -7.36
N GLY A 420 0.65 -9.35 -6.13
CA GLY A 420 1.34 -10.06 -5.06
C GLY A 420 1.81 -9.13 -3.94
N VAL A 421 3.07 -9.27 -3.52
CA VAL A 421 3.66 -8.43 -2.46
C VAL A 421 4.18 -7.13 -3.08
N GLY A 422 3.36 -6.09 -3.06
CA GLY A 422 3.54 -4.89 -3.87
C GLY A 422 3.07 -5.10 -5.32
N ALA A 423 3.43 -4.18 -6.21
CA ALA A 423 2.89 -4.11 -7.56
C ALA A 423 3.99 -4.14 -8.66
N PRO A 424 4.81 -5.20 -8.76
CA PRO A 424 5.76 -5.32 -9.85
C PRO A 424 5.07 -5.72 -11.17
N HIS A 425 5.81 -5.59 -12.26
CA HIS A 425 5.54 -6.32 -13.49
C HIS A 425 6.16 -7.72 -13.40
N ILE A 426 5.36 -8.72 -13.00
CA ILE A 426 5.85 -10.07 -12.67
C ILE A 426 6.61 -10.74 -13.83
N GLU A 427 6.23 -10.46 -15.07
CA GLU A 427 6.83 -10.98 -16.28
C GLU A 427 8.23 -10.40 -16.57
N ARG A 428 8.60 -9.32 -15.88
CA ARG A 428 9.93 -8.68 -15.98
C ARG A 428 10.87 -9.12 -14.86
N LEU A 429 10.36 -9.81 -13.83
CA LEU A 429 11.16 -10.22 -12.67
C LEU A 429 12.14 -11.34 -13.04
N PRO A 430 13.48 -11.10 -13.00
CA PRO A 430 14.46 -12.17 -13.18
C PRO A 430 14.43 -13.20 -12.03
N ASN A 431 13.89 -12.82 -10.87
CA ASN A 431 13.76 -13.62 -9.66
C ASN A 431 12.31 -14.05 -9.36
N LEU A 432 11.49 -14.25 -10.39
CA LEU A 432 10.05 -14.58 -10.31
C LEU A 432 9.72 -15.67 -9.27
N ALA A 433 10.46 -16.78 -9.27
CA ALA A 433 10.23 -17.89 -8.34
C ALA A 433 10.46 -17.51 -6.87
N GLN A 434 11.49 -16.69 -6.59
CA GLN A 434 11.76 -16.16 -5.26
C GLN A 434 10.63 -15.23 -4.81
N PHE A 435 10.18 -14.35 -5.71
CA PHE A 435 9.11 -13.40 -5.46
C PHE A 435 7.75 -14.08 -5.22
N ALA A 436 7.43 -15.12 -5.99
CA ALA A 436 6.23 -15.94 -5.81
C ALA A 436 6.21 -16.64 -4.44
N ARG A 437 7.35 -17.18 -3.99
CA ARG A 437 7.47 -17.78 -2.64
C ARG A 437 7.30 -16.76 -1.53
N LEU A 438 7.87 -15.56 -1.69
CA LEU A 438 7.66 -14.45 -0.75
C LEU A 438 6.17 -14.09 -0.67
N SER A 439 5.50 -14.03 -1.82
CA SER A 439 4.07 -13.71 -1.90
C SER A 439 3.20 -14.76 -1.23
N ALA A 440 3.43 -16.04 -1.51
CA ALA A 440 2.75 -17.13 -0.84
C ALA A 440 2.94 -17.11 0.69
N ARG A 441 4.18 -16.88 1.16
CA ARG A 441 4.48 -16.80 2.60
C ARG A 441 3.68 -15.70 3.29
N LEU A 442 3.64 -14.50 2.69
CA LEU A 442 2.93 -13.36 3.27
C LEU A 442 1.41 -13.49 3.13
N CYS A 443 0.93 -14.07 2.03
CA CYS A 443 -0.49 -14.43 1.88
C CYS A 443 -0.92 -15.46 2.95
N ALA A 444 -0.10 -16.48 3.23
CA ALA A 444 -0.39 -17.44 4.29
C ALA A 444 -0.44 -16.79 5.68
N LYS A 445 0.47 -15.84 5.97
CA LYS A 445 0.46 -15.06 7.22
C LYS A 445 -0.80 -14.19 7.35
N ALA A 446 -1.28 -13.69 6.21
CA ALA A 446 -2.46 -12.85 6.07
C ALA A 446 -3.77 -13.63 5.93
N ASP A 447 -3.76 -14.96 5.75
CA ASP A 447 -4.95 -15.76 5.40
C ASP A 447 -5.60 -15.34 4.07
N LEU A 448 -4.78 -14.94 3.09
CA LEU A 448 -5.21 -14.63 1.73
C LEU A 448 -4.96 -15.84 0.83
N HIS A 449 -6.01 -16.38 0.21
CA HIS A 449 -5.91 -17.61 -0.59
C HIS A 449 -5.86 -17.37 -2.10
N PHE A 450 -6.17 -16.15 -2.55
CA PHE A 450 -6.24 -15.78 -3.96
C PHE A 450 -5.39 -14.54 -4.21
N ILE A 451 -4.72 -14.51 -5.36
CA ILE A 451 -3.85 -13.41 -5.77
C ILE A 451 -4.35 -12.81 -7.08
N ASP A 452 -4.48 -11.49 -7.10
CA ASP A 452 -4.60 -10.76 -8.35
C ASP A 452 -3.24 -10.56 -9.01
N LEU A 453 -3.12 -10.98 -10.27
CA LEU A 453 -1.95 -10.81 -11.11
C LEU A 453 -2.35 -10.01 -12.35
N GLN A 454 -2.85 -8.79 -12.14
CA GLN A 454 -3.41 -7.88 -13.14
C GLN A 454 -2.58 -7.81 -14.43
N THR A 455 -1.25 -7.80 -14.36
CA THR A 455 -0.38 -7.70 -15.54
C THR A 455 0.24 -9.02 -16.01
N GLY A 456 -0.19 -10.16 -15.45
CA GLY A 456 0.40 -11.46 -15.71
C GLY A 456 -0.04 -12.08 -17.04
N TYR A 457 0.93 -12.40 -17.89
CA TYR A 457 0.77 -13.25 -19.07
C TYR A 457 0.85 -14.74 -18.72
N PRO A 458 0.25 -15.66 -19.50
CA PRO A 458 0.31 -17.11 -19.23
C PRO A 458 1.72 -17.65 -18.93
N GLU A 459 2.72 -17.12 -19.63
CA GLU A 459 4.14 -17.48 -19.53
C GLU A 459 4.76 -17.07 -18.18
N SER A 460 4.17 -16.07 -17.50
CA SER A 460 4.61 -15.59 -16.18
C SER A 460 3.72 -16.10 -15.04
N VAL A 461 2.41 -16.22 -15.26
CA VAL A 461 1.46 -16.70 -14.26
C VAL A 461 1.68 -18.18 -13.95
N THR A 462 1.95 -19.02 -14.96
CA THR A 462 2.16 -20.46 -14.74
C THR A 462 3.40 -20.74 -13.87
N PRO A 463 4.60 -20.19 -14.16
CA PRO A 463 5.75 -20.32 -13.28
C PRO A 463 5.56 -19.67 -11.91
N TYR A 464 4.84 -18.54 -11.83
CA TYR A 464 4.49 -17.92 -10.55
C TYR A 464 3.66 -18.87 -9.70
N ALA A 465 2.57 -19.41 -10.23
CA ALA A 465 1.67 -20.33 -9.55
C ALA A 465 2.40 -21.58 -9.04
N LYS A 466 3.30 -22.16 -9.86
CA LYS A 466 4.13 -23.30 -9.46
C LYS A 466 5.03 -23.01 -8.24
N ASN A 467 5.39 -21.75 -8.02
CA ASN A 467 6.27 -21.31 -6.94
C ASN A 467 5.53 -20.60 -5.79
N ALA A 468 4.21 -20.55 -5.82
CA ALA A 468 3.39 -19.88 -4.80
C ALA A 468 2.56 -20.92 -4.01
N PRO A 469 3.18 -21.70 -3.10
CA PRO A 469 2.49 -22.76 -2.37
C PRO A 469 1.34 -22.21 -1.51
N GLY A 470 0.24 -22.96 -1.41
CA GLY A 470 -0.93 -22.58 -0.60
C GLY A 470 -1.89 -21.59 -1.26
N ILE A 471 -1.50 -20.95 -2.37
CA ILE A 471 -2.41 -20.14 -3.17
C ILE A 471 -3.40 -21.06 -3.90
N GLN A 472 -4.68 -20.70 -3.89
CA GLN A 472 -5.76 -21.55 -4.36
C GLN A 472 -6.32 -21.13 -5.72
N GLY A 473 -5.97 -19.95 -6.23
CA GLY A 473 -6.40 -19.44 -7.53
C GLY A 473 -5.94 -18.02 -7.78
N PHE A 474 -6.16 -17.53 -9.01
CA PHE A 474 -5.66 -16.25 -9.49
C PHE A 474 -6.71 -15.48 -10.29
N THR A 475 -6.68 -14.15 -10.19
CA THR A 475 -7.33 -13.25 -11.15
C THR A 475 -6.30 -12.54 -12.01
N ASN A 476 -6.68 -12.03 -13.19
CA ASN A 476 -5.83 -11.12 -13.97
C ASN A 476 -6.62 -10.30 -15.02
N CYS A 477 -5.95 -9.31 -15.61
CA CYS A 477 -6.43 -8.56 -16.77
C CYS A 477 -5.52 -8.83 -17.97
N LEU A 478 -5.83 -9.86 -18.77
CA LEU A 478 -5.12 -10.06 -20.03
C LEU A 478 -5.78 -9.22 -21.13
N PRO A 479 -5.08 -8.26 -21.77
CA PRO A 479 -5.63 -7.42 -22.83
C PRO A 479 -6.11 -8.20 -24.08
N TYR A 480 -5.84 -9.50 -24.16
CA TYR A 480 -6.26 -10.37 -25.26
C TYR A 480 -7.60 -11.08 -25.02
N PHE A 481 -8.14 -11.04 -23.80
CA PHE A 481 -9.43 -11.65 -23.47
C PHE A 481 -10.44 -10.54 -23.18
N LEU A 482 -11.09 -10.03 -24.22
CA LEU A 482 -12.27 -9.18 -24.10
C LEU A 482 -13.48 -9.94 -23.51
N ASP A 483 -13.37 -11.26 -23.36
CA ASP A 483 -14.37 -12.12 -22.73
C ASP A 483 -13.85 -12.67 -21.39
N SER A 484 -14.71 -12.71 -20.38
CA SER A 484 -14.44 -13.45 -19.13
C SER A 484 -14.14 -14.91 -19.46
N CYS A 485 -12.93 -15.36 -19.12
CA CYS A 485 -12.47 -16.72 -19.34
C CYS A 485 -11.98 -17.33 -18.03
N VAL A 486 -12.23 -18.62 -17.87
CA VAL A 486 -11.77 -19.41 -16.72
C VAL A 486 -10.89 -20.52 -17.24
N ARG A 487 -9.67 -20.59 -16.72
CA ARG A 487 -8.68 -21.64 -16.96
C ARG A 487 -8.32 -22.31 -15.65
N PHE A 488 -7.70 -23.48 -15.72
CA PHE A 488 -7.10 -24.13 -14.55
C PHE A 488 -5.60 -24.25 -14.76
N ILE A 489 -4.84 -23.89 -13.72
CA ILE A 489 -3.39 -24.06 -13.66
C ILE A 489 -3.09 -25.11 -12.58
N ASN A 490 -1.99 -25.85 -12.75
CA ASN A 490 -1.56 -26.89 -11.81
C ASN A 490 -2.66 -27.94 -11.54
N GLY A 491 -3.53 -28.19 -12.52
CA GLY A 491 -4.62 -29.17 -12.47
C GLY A 491 -5.90 -28.70 -11.76
N ASN A 492 -5.83 -27.86 -10.71
CA ASN A 492 -6.99 -27.54 -9.88
C ASN A 492 -7.11 -26.07 -9.41
N GLN A 493 -6.16 -25.20 -9.74
CA GLN A 493 -6.20 -23.78 -9.35
C GLN A 493 -6.95 -22.99 -10.43
N PRO A 494 -8.15 -22.45 -10.16
CA PRO A 494 -8.83 -21.56 -11.11
C PRO A 494 -8.00 -20.30 -11.36
N TRP A 495 -7.98 -19.91 -12.62
CA TRP A 495 -7.41 -18.67 -13.12
C TRP A 495 -8.46 -17.98 -13.98
N ALA A 496 -9.00 -16.87 -13.49
CA ALA A 496 -10.13 -16.18 -14.10
C ALA A 496 -9.76 -14.76 -14.54
N THR A 497 -10.11 -14.40 -15.77
CA THR A 497 -9.89 -13.03 -16.28
C THR A 497 -11.02 -12.08 -15.88
N TYR A 498 -10.66 -10.82 -15.67
CA TYR A 498 -11.66 -9.76 -15.50
C TYR A 498 -12.59 -9.67 -16.71
N SER A 499 -13.83 -9.25 -16.45
CA SER A 499 -14.81 -8.93 -17.49
C SER A 499 -14.47 -7.61 -18.20
N PRO A 500 -15.20 -7.23 -19.26
CA PRO A 500 -15.16 -5.87 -19.82
C PRO A 500 -15.40 -4.74 -18.81
N LEU A 501 -15.85 -5.07 -17.59
CA LEU A 501 -16.05 -4.14 -16.49
C LEU A 501 -14.78 -3.96 -15.63
N TRP A 502 -13.60 -4.19 -16.21
CA TRP A 502 -12.31 -3.85 -15.61
C TRP A 502 -12.06 -2.33 -15.66
N TYR A 503 -11.65 -1.76 -14.54
CA TYR A 503 -11.62 -0.31 -14.30
C TYR A 503 -12.92 0.38 -14.72
N TRP A 504 -14.07 -0.21 -14.41
CA TRP A 504 -15.36 0.40 -14.73
C TRP A 504 -15.51 1.77 -14.04
N LYS A 505 -15.83 2.81 -14.83
CA LYS A 505 -15.75 4.23 -14.42
C LYS A 505 -17.06 4.98 -14.34
N LYS A 506 -18.24 4.36 -14.44
CA LYS A 506 -19.50 5.12 -14.31
C LYS A 506 -19.93 5.21 -12.83
N ASN A 507 -21.00 5.93 -12.50
CA ASN A 507 -21.43 6.12 -11.10
C ASN A 507 -22.95 6.00 -10.91
N SER A 508 -23.60 5.09 -11.64
CA SER A 508 -25.02 4.80 -11.49
C SER A 508 -25.24 3.30 -11.29
N PRO A 509 -26.11 2.91 -10.32
CA PRO A 509 -26.53 1.53 -10.17
C PRO A 509 -27.17 0.95 -11.44
N GLU A 510 -27.99 1.76 -12.13
CA GLU A 510 -28.69 1.42 -13.37
C GLU A 510 -27.71 1.17 -14.52
N GLU A 511 -26.70 2.03 -14.66
CA GLU A 511 -25.65 1.87 -15.66
C GLU A 511 -24.81 0.62 -15.40
N LEU A 512 -24.44 0.36 -14.14
CA LEU A 512 -23.68 -0.84 -13.79
C LEU A 512 -24.50 -2.11 -14.04
N LYS A 513 -25.80 -2.09 -13.72
CA LYS A 513 -26.72 -3.19 -14.05
C LYS A 513 -26.76 -3.44 -15.55
N ALA A 514 -26.98 -2.41 -16.34
CA ALA A 514 -27.05 -2.54 -17.81
C ALA A 514 -25.73 -3.07 -18.38
N ASP A 515 -24.59 -2.59 -17.88
CA ASP A 515 -23.28 -3.05 -18.32
C ASP A 515 -22.99 -4.51 -17.89
N ILE A 516 -23.49 -4.96 -16.73
CA ILE A 516 -23.45 -6.38 -16.31
C ILE A 516 -24.29 -7.24 -17.28
N GLU A 517 -25.52 -6.84 -17.58
CA GLU A 517 -26.41 -7.56 -18.50
C GLU A 517 -25.82 -7.62 -19.91
N ASN A 518 -25.23 -6.52 -20.38
CA ASN A 518 -24.53 -6.44 -21.66
C ASN A 518 -23.30 -7.36 -21.71
N ALA A 519 -22.48 -7.38 -20.65
CA ALA A 519 -21.33 -8.27 -20.56
C ALA A 519 -21.71 -9.76 -20.56
N LEU A 520 -22.95 -10.07 -20.18
CA LEU A 520 -23.51 -11.42 -20.12
C LEU A 520 -24.43 -11.76 -21.31
N TYR A 521 -24.64 -10.81 -22.23
CA TYR A 521 -25.49 -11.02 -23.39
C TYR A 521 -25.00 -12.21 -24.24
N GLY A 522 -25.91 -13.13 -24.55
CA GLY A 522 -25.61 -14.36 -25.30
C GLY A 522 -24.84 -15.44 -24.53
N LYS A 523 -24.45 -15.21 -23.26
CA LYS A 523 -23.80 -16.22 -22.43
C LYS A 523 -24.85 -17.14 -21.78
N LYS A 524 -24.49 -18.40 -21.51
CA LYS A 524 -25.38 -19.39 -20.89
C LYS A 524 -24.96 -19.67 -19.44
N PRO A 525 -25.89 -19.75 -18.49
CA PRO A 525 -25.56 -20.10 -17.12
C PRO A 525 -25.26 -21.62 -16.96
N PRO A 526 -24.38 -22.03 -16.03
CA PRO A 526 -23.64 -21.16 -15.11
C PRO A 526 -22.54 -20.35 -15.81
N PHE A 527 -22.43 -19.07 -15.47
CA PHE A 527 -21.38 -18.17 -15.97
C PHE A 527 -20.84 -17.31 -14.82
N PHE A 528 -19.57 -16.94 -14.91
CA PHE A 528 -18.83 -16.28 -13.82
C PHE A 528 -18.28 -14.94 -14.31
N LEU A 529 -18.64 -13.86 -13.60
CA LEU A 529 -18.29 -12.48 -13.95
C LEU A 529 -17.50 -11.85 -12.80
N LEU A 530 -16.28 -11.43 -13.10
CA LEU A 530 -15.44 -10.63 -12.20
C LEU A 530 -15.60 -9.15 -12.55
N ILE A 531 -16.00 -8.34 -11.57
CA ILE A 531 -16.28 -6.91 -11.70
C ILE A 531 -15.23 -6.16 -10.86
N TYR A 532 -14.46 -5.29 -11.50
CA TYR A 532 -13.35 -4.56 -10.89
C TYR A 532 -13.48 -3.08 -11.29
N PRO A 533 -14.28 -2.28 -10.57
CA PRO A 533 -14.45 -0.88 -10.92
C PRO A 533 -13.22 -0.06 -10.54
N ASP A 534 -13.05 1.05 -11.24
CA ASP A 534 -12.09 2.08 -10.87
C ASP A 534 -12.49 2.66 -9.51
N PHE A 535 -11.70 2.34 -8.49
CA PHE A 535 -11.84 2.94 -7.18
C PHE A 535 -11.28 4.37 -7.32
N PRO A 536 -12.06 5.42 -7.05
CA PRO A 536 -11.60 6.81 -7.22
C PRO A 536 -10.60 7.24 -6.13
N ALA A 537 -9.66 6.36 -5.80
CA ALA A 537 -8.56 6.54 -4.86
C ALA A 537 -7.42 7.40 -5.42
N GLY A 538 -7.37 7.62 -6.74
CA GLY A 538 -6.38 8.47 -7.38
C GLY A 538 -6.52 9.96 -7.05
N ASN A 539 -7.72 10.41 -6.63
CA ASN A 539 -8.02 11.83 -6.42
C ASN A 539 -8.93 12.08 -5.20
N VAL A 540 -8.65 11.40 -4.09
CA VAL A 540 -9.46 11.47 -2.86
C VAL A 540 -9.69 12.92 -2.41
N GLY A 541 -8.68 13.79 -2.47
CA GLY A 541 -8.82 15.21 -2.11
C GLY A 541 -9.76 16.04 -3.02
N ALA A 542 -9.91 15.68 -4.30
CA ALA A 542 -10.83 16.35 -5.23
C ALA A 542 -12.25 15.76 -5.15
N ASN A 543 -12.36 14.44 -4.95
CA ASN A 543 -13.64 13.73 -4.94
C ASN A 543 -14.48 13.98 -3.68
N TRP A 544 -13.87 14.35 -2.54
CA TRP A 544 -14.62 14.69 -1.32
C TRP A 544 -15.00 16.17 -1.21
N LYS A 545 -14.47 17.05 -2.07
CA LYS A 545 -14.89 18.47 -2.16
C LYS A 545 -16.18 18.67 -2.95
N ASN A 546 -16.62 17.64 -3.68
CA ASN A 546 -17.93 17.61 -4.31
C ASN A 546 -18.79 16.56 -3.59
N PRO A 547 -19.80 16.98 -2.80
CA PRO A 547 -20.68 16.06 -2.07
C PRO A 547 -21.46 15.11 -2.98
N ASP A 548 -21.56 15.40 -4.28
CA ASP A 548 -22.20 14.54 -5.28
C ASP A 548 -21.25 13.48 -5.90
N LEU A 549 -19.95 13.48 -5.56
CA LEU A 549 -18.92 12.64 -6.20
C LEU A 549 -18.40 11.40 -5.45
N PRO A 550 -18.55 11.17 -4.13
CA PRO A 550 -18.02 9.94 -3.56
C PRO A 550 -18.90 8.79 -4.05
N ARG A 551 -18.41 8.01 -5.04
CA ARG A 551 -18.99 6.70 -5.37
C ARG A 551 -18.99 5.88 -4.10
N ARG A 552 -20.12 5.82 -3.40
CA ARG A 552 -20.26 5.00 -2.20
C ARG A 552 -20.29 3.55 -2.63
N ILE A 553 -19.10 2.94 -2.79
CA ILE A 553 -18.95 1.65 -3.48
C ILE A 553 -19.89 0.56 -2.90
N PRO A 554 -19.99 0.35 -1.58
CA PRO A 554 -20.95 -0.60 -1.03
C PRO A 554 -22.41 -0.25 -1.34
N THR A 555 -22.80 1.03 -1.23
CA THR A 555 -24.17 1.47 -1.58
C THR A 555 -24.46 1.28 -3.07
N LEU A 556 -23.53 1.67 -3.95
CA LEU A 556 -23.65 1.52 -5.40
C LEU A 556 -23.86 0.05 -5.78
N TRP A 557 -22.99 -0.84 -5.30
CA TRP A 557 -23.09 -2.26 -5.62
C TRP A 557 -24.32 -2.92 -5.00
N LYS A 558 -24.70 -2.55 -3.77
CA LYS A 558 -25.95 -3.02 -3.16
C LYS A 558 -27.14 -2.65 -4.04
N ASN A 559 -27.26 -1.38 -4.42
CA ASN A 559 -28.37 -0.90 -5.24
C ASN A 559 -28.38 -1.59 -6.61
N THR A 560 -27.22 -1.82 -7.25
CA THR A 560 -27.14 -2.58 -8.49
C THR A 560 -27.63 -4.02 -8.30
N VAL A 561 -27.17 -4.70 -7.24
CA VAL A 561 -27.52 -6.10 -6.98
C VAL A 561 -29.00 -6.26 -6.67
N ASP A 562 -29.61 -5.33 -5.94
CA ASP A 562 -31.05 -5.32 -5.64
C ASP A 562 -31.91 -5.19 -6.90
N MET A 563 -31.37 -4.63 -7.98
CA MET A 563 -32.05 -4.50 -9.27
C MET A 563 -31.86 -5.71 -10.21
N LEU A 564 -30.94 -6.62 -9.90
CA LEU A 564 -30.72 -7.83 -10.70
C LEU A 564 -31.78 -8.89 -10.38
N ASP A 565 -32.27 -9.60 -11.39
CA ASP A 565 -33.22 -10.70 -11.21
C ASP A 565 -32.56 -11.84 -10.42
N THR A 566 -32.91 -11.98 -9.14
CA THR A 566 -32.34 -13.00 -8.25
C THR A 566 -32.60 -14.45 -8.68
N SER A 567 -33.54 -14.69 -9.61
CA SER A 567 -33.73 -16.01 -10.21
C SER A 567 -32.61 -16.36 -11.20
N LEU A 568 -32.00 -15.36 -11.83
CA LEU A 568 -30.94 -15.49 -12.84
C LEU A 568 -29.56 -15.14 -12.31
N TYR A 569 -29.45 -14.13 -11.45
CA TYR A 569 -28.19 -13.57 -10.98
C TYR A 569 -27.91 -13.92 -9.51
N GLU A 570 -26.63 -13.92 -9.14
CA GLU A 570 -26.20 -14.09 -7.76
C GLU A 570 -24.88 -13.35 -7.51
N ALA A 571 -24.89 -12.39 -6.59
CA ALA A 571 -23.67 -11.73 -6.11
C ALA A 571 -22.93 -12.64 -5.12
N VAL A 572 -21.61 -12.73 -5.25
CA VAL A 572 -20.74 -13.56 -4.43
C VAL A 572 -19.39 -12.88 -4.16
N THR A 573 -18.69 -13.31 -3.11
CA THR A 573 -17.26 -13.00 -2.94
C THR A 573 -16.40 -13.83 -3.90
N VAL A 574 -15.16 -13.41 -4.17
CA VAL A 574 -14.28 -14.07 -5.16
C VAL A 574 -13.99 -15.53 -4.82
N ASP A 575 -13.92 -15.86 -3.55
CA ASP A 575 -13.63 -17.20 -3.07
C ASP A 575 -14.82 -18.15 -3.26
N ALA A 576 -16.05 -17.67 -2.98
CA ALA A 576 -17.27 -18.38 -3.33
C ALA A 576 -17.40 -18.54 -4.85
N LEU A 577 -17.02 -17.53 -5.64
CA LEU A 577 -16.97 -17.64 -7.11
C LEU A 577 -16.02 -18.76 -7.55
N PHE A 578 -14.83 -18.83 -6.96
CA PHE A 578 -13.82 -19.83 -7.32
C PHE A 578 -14.18 -21.24 -6.86
N ASP A 579 -14.89 -21.39 -5.75
CA ASP A 579 -15.48 -22.68 -5.35
C ASP A 579 -16.53 -23.15 -6.37
N LEU A 580 -17.43 -22.27 -6.78
CA LEU A 580 -18.44 -22.58 -7.81
C LEU A 580 -17.81 -22.91 -9.17
N ILE A 581 -16.73 -22.23 -9.55
CA ILE A 581 -15.93 -22.55 -10.75
C ILE A 581 -15.39 -23.98 -10.66
N LYS A 582 -14.83 -24.38 -9.51
CA LYS A 582 -14.31 -25.75 -9.30
C LYS A 582 -15.43 -26.78 -9.42
N GLN A 583 -16.60 -26.52 -8.82
CA GLN A 583 -17.77 -27.40 -8.96
C GLN A 583 -18.20 -27.56 -10.43
N ALA A 584 -18.22 -26.47 -11.20
CA ALA A 584 -18.59 -26.51 -12.62
C ALA A 584 -17.62 -27.35 -13.46
N ALA A 585 -16.31 -27.28 -13.17
CA ALA A 585 -15.29 -28.08 -13.84
C ALA A 585 -15.40 -29.58 -13.52
N LEU A 586 -15.74 -29.94 -12.28
CA LEU A 586 -15.98 -31.33 -11.89
C LEU A 586 -17.18 -31.93 -12.61
N ILE A 587 -18.26 -31.16 -12.80
CA ILE A 587 -19.43 -31.62 -13.56
C ILE A 587 -19.06 -31.85 -15.03
N LYS A 588 -18.33 -30.92 -15.66
CA LYS A 588 -17.87 -31.06 -17.05
C LYS A 588 -16.95 -32.26 -17.28
N THR A 589 -16.14 -32.64 -16.30
CA THR A 589 -15.23 -33.80 -16.40
C THR A 589 -15.95 -35.13 -16.11
N SER A 590 -17.04 -35.10 -15.34
CA SER A 590 -17.91 -36.27 -15.10
C SER A 590 -18.90 -36.56 -16.24
N ALA A 591 -19.24 -35.53 -17.03
CA ALA A 591 -19.88 -35.69 -18.34
C ALA A 591 -18.78 -35.97 -19.39
N GLN A 592 -18.99 -36.90 -20.33
CA GLN A 592 -17.96 -37.39 -21.25
C GLN A 592 -17.17 -36.31 -22.02
N PRO A 593 -15.92 -36.60 -22.50
CA PRO A 593 -14.96 -35.62 -23.02
C PRO A 593 -15.27 -35.04 -24.41
N HIS A 594 -16.42 -35.35 -25.00
CA HIS A 594 -16.76 -34.92 -26.35
C HIS A 594 -18.20 -34.42 -26.40
N ILE A 595 -18.36 -33.13 -26.70
CA ILE A 595 -19.37 -32.46 -27.55
C ILE A 595 -18.97 -30.96 -27.52
N PRO A 596 -18.92 -30.29 -28.69
CA PRO A 596 -17.93 -29.26 -29.05
C PRO A 596 -17.96 -27.94 -28.28
#